data_AF-A0A534ZBD8-F1
#
_entry.id   AF-A0A534ZBD8-F1
#
_cell.length_a   1.000
_cell.length_b   1.000
_cell.length_c   1.000
_cell.angle_alpha   90.00
_cell.angle_beta   90.00
_cell.angle_gamma   90.00
#
_symmetry.space_group_name_H-M   'P 1'
#
loop_
_entity.id
_entity.type
_entity.pdbx_description
1 polymer ?
#
loop_
_entity_poly.entity_id
_entity_poly.type
_entity_poly.pdbx_seq_one_letter_code
_entity_poly.pdbx_strand_id
1 'polypeptide(L)' 'MALALRYKLLALDLDGTILDLSLNLDQRDVQVVGSLVGKGVMVVACTGRPFPGALPWVPTTWLSR' A
#
# COMPACT_ATOMS: atom_id res chain seq x y z
N MET A 1 -6.92 0.31 26.63
CA MET A 1 -6.16 -0.79 26.00
C MET A 1 -6.27 -0.64 24.50
N ALA A 2 -5.15 -0.45 23.80
CA ALA A 2 -5.14 -0.56 22.35
C ALA A 2 -5.40 -2.04 22.01
N LEU A 3 -6.47 -2.33 21.26
CA LEU A 3 -6.64 -3.65 20.66
C LEU A 3 -5.41 -3.93 19.80
N ALA A 4 -4.69 -5.01 20.08
CA ALA A 4 -3.59 -5.43 19.23
C ALA A 4 -4.14 -5.64 17.81
N LEU A 5 -3.52 -5.00 16.82
CA LEU A 5 -3.90 -5.19 15.42
C LEU A 5 -3.77 -6.67 15.07
N ARG A 6 -4.86 -7.24 14.53
CA ARG A 6 -4.91 -8.66 14.10
C ARG A 6 -3.85 -8.97 13.04
N TYR A 7 -3.53 -8.00 12.20
CA TYR A 7 -2.52 -8.11 11.15
C TYR A 7 -1.50 -6.99 11.30
N LYS A 8 -0.22 -7.33 11.14
CA LYS A 8 0.90 -6.38 11.27
C LYS A 8 1.52 -6.02 9.92
N LEU A 9 1.24 -6.79 8.87
CA LEU A 9 1.82 -6.60 7.55
C LEU A 9 0.76 -6.84 6.47
N LEU A 10 0.78 -6.01 5.44
CA LEU A 10 0.03 -6.16 4.20
C LEU A 10 1.02 -6.24 3.03
N ALA A 11 1.13 -7.41 2.40
CA ALA A 11 1.77 -7.57 1.10
C ALA A 11 0.75 -7.18 0.03
N LEU A 12 1.06 -6.16 -0.76
CA LEU A 12 0.10 -5.54 -1.66
C LEU A 12 0.63 -5.58 -3.09
N ASP A 13 -0.01 -6.40 -3.92
CA ASP A 13 0.24 -6.38 -5.36
C ASP A 13 -0.28 -5.09 -6.00
N LEU A 14 0.33 -4.72 -7.13
CA LEU A 14 0.03 -3.48 -7.84
C LEU A 14 -0.96 -3.72 -8.99
N ASP A 15 -0.47 -4.25 -10.11
CA ASP A 15 -1.18 -4.29 -11.39
C ASP A 15 -2.39 -5.23 -11.37
N GLY A 16 -3.58 -4.69 -11.66
CA GLY A 16 -4.81 -5.48 -11.62
C GLY A 16 -5.27 -5.83 -10.20
N THR A 17 -4.58 -5.33 -9.17
CA THR A 17 -4.93 -5.51 -7.76
C THR A 17 -5.36 -4.18 -7.14
N ILE A 18 -4.43 -3.27 -6.84
CA ILE A 18 -4.75 -1.91 -6.36
C ILE A 18 -4.72 -0.87 -7.48
N LEU A 19 -3.96 -1.15 -8.53
CA LEU A 19 -4.04 -0.42 -9.79
C LEU A 19 -5.09 -1.08 -10.65
N ASP A 20 -6.00 -0.29 -11.19
CA ASP A 20 -6.93 -0.81 -12.20
C ASP A 20 -6.19 -1.17 -13.50
N LEU A 21 -6.92 -1.77 -14.45
CA LEU A 21 -6.35 -2.18 -15.74
C LEU A 21 -5.88 -1.01 -16.62
N SER A 22 -6.26 0.22 -16.28
CA SER A 22 -5.83 1.46 -16.94
C SER A 22 -4.71 2.17 -16.18
N LEU A 23 -4.13 1.50 -15.17
CA LEU A 23 -3.09 2.04 -14.29
C LEU A 23 -3.54 3.27 -13.50
N ASN A 24 -4.80 3.29 -13.04
CA ASN A 24 -5.26 4.28 -12.08
C ASN A 24 -5.16 3.74 -10.66
N LEU A 25 -4.77 4.61 -9.74
CA LEU A 25 -4.78 4.36 -8.30
C LEU A 25 -5.89 5.20 -7.68
N ASP A 26 -6.93 4.55 -7.13
CA ASP A 26 -8.06 5.26 -6.53
C ASP A 26 -7.63 5.99 -5.23
N GLN A 27 -8.03 7.25 -5.11
CA GLN A 27 -7.72 8.07 -3.93
C GLN A 27 -8.29 7.47 -2.63
N ARG A 28 -9.42 6.76 -2.72
CA ARG A 28 -10.00 6.00 -1.60
C ARG A 28 -9.02 4.96 -1.08
N ASP A 29 -8.38 4.21 -1.98
CA ASP A 29 -7.44 3.15 -1.59
C ASP A 29 -6.16 3.75 -1.00
N VAL A 30 -5.69 4.87 -1.54
CA VAL A 30 -4.60 5.67 -0.94
C VAL A 30 -4.89 6.05 0.50
N GLN A 31 -6.12 6.53 0.78
CA GLN A 31 -6.53 6.94 2.12
C GLN A 31 -6.65 5.74 3.07
N VAL A 32 -7.21 4.62 2.62
CA VAL A 32 -7.35 3.40 3.43
C VAL A 32 -5.99 2.81 3.78
N VAL A 33 -5.10 2.66 2.80
CA VAL A 33 -3.75 2.14 3.01
C VAL A 33 -2.94 3.07 3.92
N GLY A 34 -3.05 4.39 3.72
CA GLY A 34 -2.45 5.38 4.63
C GLY A 34 -2.96 5.26 6.08
N SER A 35 -4.25 4.99 6.28
CA SER A 35 -4.81 4.73 7.62
C SER A 35 -4.25 3.46 8.26
N LEU A 36 -4.00 2.40 7.48
CA LEU A 36 -3.39 1.17 7.97
C LEU A 36 -1.95 1.42 8.43
N VAL A 37 -1.17 2.16 7.63
CA VAL A 37 0.19 2.58 8.01
C VAL A 37 0.17 3.42 9.28
N GLY A 38 -0.75 4.40 9.38
CA GLY A 38 -0.93 5.21 10.59
C GLY A 38 -1.33 4.41 11.84
N LYS A 39 -1.93 3.22 11.68
CA LYS A 39 -2.23 2.29 12.78
C LYS A 39 -1.06 1.36 13.12
N GLY A 40 0.03 1.37 12.35
CA GLY A 40 1.21 0.54 12.56
C GLY A 40 1.23 -0.76 11.77
N VAL A 41 0.42 -0.89 10.71
CA VAL A 41 0.55 -1.98 9.74
C VAL A 41 1.65 -1.63 8.75
N MET A 42 2.65 -2.51 8.59
CA MET A 42 3.65 -2.38 7.54
C MET A 42 3.02 -2.73 6.18
N VAL A 43 3.09 -1.83 5.21
CA VAL A 43 2.60 -2.08 3.85
C VAL A 43 3.78 -2.24 2.92
N VAL A 44 3.82 -3.35 2.19
CA VAL A 44 4.92 -3.70 1.27
C VAL A 44 4.33 -3.89 -0.13
N ALA A 45 4.81 -3.12 -1.10
CA ALA A 45 4.47 -3.34 -2.50
C ALA A 45 5.13 -4.65 -3.00
N CYS A 46 4.33 -5.58 -3.50
CA CYS A 46 4.75 -6.90 -3.95
C CYS A 46 4.39 -7.07 -5.41
N THR A 47 5.30 -6.70 -6.32
CA THR A 47 5.01 -6.63 -7.76
C THR A 47 6.15 -7.24 -8.57
N GLY A 48 5.83 -7.69 -9.78
CA GLY A 48 6.81 -8.05 -10.80
C GLY A 48 7.50 -6.85 -11.46
N ARG A 49 7.01 -5.62 -11.24
CA ARG A 49 7.67 -4.40 -11.75
C ARG A 49 9.08 -4.27 -11.16
N PRO A 50 10.08 -3.85 -11.95
CA PRO A 50 11.38 -3.48 -11.40
C PRO A 50 11.21 -2.30 -10.44
N PHE A 51 12.13 -2.14 -9.48
CA PHE A 51 12.03 -1.11 -8.43
C PHE A 51 11.72 0.31 -8.96
N PRO A 52 12.40 0.83 -10.02
CA PRO A 52 12.05 2.13 -10.59
C PRO A 52 10.63 2.22 -11.16
N GLY A 53 10.09 1.10 -11.66
CA GLY A 53 8.74 1.01 -12.21
C GLY A 53 7.64 0.88 -11.16
N ALA A 54 7.98 0.51 -9.93
CA ALA A 54 7.06 0.43 -8.80
C ALA A 54 6.98 1.77 -8.03
N LEU A 55 8.09 2.50 -7.94
CA LEU A 55 8.21 3.75 -7.17
C LEU A 55 7.09 4.78 -7.42
N PRO A 56 6.64 5.06 -8.66
CA PRO A 56 5.58 6.03 -8.91
C PRO A 56 4.22 5.66 -8.29
N TRP A 57 4.00 4.38 -8.00
CA TRP A 57 2.73 3.82 -7.51
C TRP A 57 2.71 3.60 -6.00
N VAL A 58 3.80 3.95 -5.30
CA VAL A 58 3.88 3.85 -3.84
C VAL A 58 3.84 5.26 -3.27
N PRO A 59 2.67 5.75 -2.82
CA PRO A 59 2.54 7.03 -2.16
C PRO A 59 3.53 7.17 -1.00
N THR A 60 4.10 8.36 -0.84
CA THR A 60 5.02 8.66 0.27
C THR A 60 4.37 8.48 1.65
N THR A 61 3.05 8.59 1.73
CA THR A 61 2.26 8.31 2.95
C THR A 61 2.27 6.85 3.37
N TRP A 62 2.66 5.93 2.47
CA TRP A 62 2.74 4.50 2.75
C TRP A 62 4.12 4.07 3.24
N LEU A 63 5.13 4.94 3.09
CA LEU A 63 6.47 4.69 3.56
C LEU A 63 6.52 4.96 5.07
N SER A 64 6.67 3.90 5.86
CA SER A 64 6.98 4.02 7.28
C SER A 64 8.35 4.68 7.45
N ARG A 65 8.42 5.76 8.23
CA ARG A 65 9.70 6.29 8.75
C ARG A 65 10.32 5.34 9.75
#